data_AF-A0A812B2C7-F1
#
_entry.id   AF-A0A812B2C7-F1
#
_cell.length_a   1.000
_cell.length_b   1.000
_cell.length_c   1.000
_cell.angle_alpha   90.00
_cell.angle_beta   90.00
_cell.angle_gamma   90.00
#
_symmetry.space_group_name_H-M   'P 1'
#
loop_
_entity.id
_entity.type
_entity.pdbx_description
1 polymer ?
#
loop_
_entity_poly.entity_id
_entity_poly.type
_entity_poly.pdbx_seq_one_letter_code
_entity_poly.pdbx_strand_id
1 'polypeptide(L)'
;MAEPADIQVEHPAIVFIDLMCLLFFAMEYLMRVIFSPRKIKFLLSLQNIIDFLAVLPDFVQMIIIRVSPLQSPKATFVDFMFIIRVTRLFRIFRLIRHVPGLWILFYTLKASFNELLLMSVFLVIGMVIFASLMYFAENNEGFSNIPIGFWWSVVTMTTVGYGDMYPKSSFGYIIGSLCAISGLLMVAFTVPIIVSNFVLYYTHVQYGLAKKDRKPKSKIYMEDREVHDDTVDGFDMNDEAYMPDHQPI
;
A
#
# COMPACT_ATOMS: atom_id res chain seq x y z
N MET A 1 -5.02 41.35 10.42
CA MET A 1 -4.93 40.87 11.82
C MET A 1 -4.93 39.36 11.72
N ALA A 2 -3.76 38.72 11.80
CA ALA A 2 -3.72 37.26 11.83
C ALA A 2 -4.24 36.84 13.21
N GLU A 3 -5.31 36.06 13.25
CA GLU A 3 -5.76 35.37 14.46
C GLU A 3 -4.54 34.67 15.09
N PRO A 4 -4.27 34.83 16.39
CA PRO A 4 -3.27 34.01 17.04
C PRO A 4 -3.74 32.57 16.91
N ALA A 5 -2.92 31.73 16.26
CA ALA A 5 -3.18 30.30 16.17
C ALA A 5 -3.44 29.80 17.59
N ASP A 6 -4.68 29.38 17.86
CA ASP A 6 -5.07 28.81 19.14
C ASP A 6 -4.16 27.61 19.39
N ILE A 7 -3.16 27.80 20.26
CA ILE A 7 -2.32 26.71 20.74
C ILE A 7 -3.26 25.92 21.64
N GLN A 8 -4.01 24.99 21.05
CA GLN A 8 -4.80 24.02 21.79
C GLN A 8 -3.86 23.30 22.74
N VAL A 9 -3.88 23.73 24.00
CA VAL A 9 -3.21 23.03 25.08
C VAL A 9 -3.89 21.67 25.16
N GLU A 10 -3.16 20.62 24.80
CA GLU A 10 -3.69 19.27 24.83
C GLU A 10 -4.29 18.99 26.21
N HIS A 11 -5.54 18.49 26.22
CA HIS A 11 -6.23 18.19 27.47
C HIS A 11 -5.34 17.26 28.33
N PRO A 12 -5.17 17.51 29.64
CA PRO A 12 -4.22 16.77 30.48
C PRO A 12 -4.44 15.24 30.46
N ALA A 13 -5.69 14.81 30.24
CA ALA A 13 -6.02 13.39 30.07
C ALA A 13 -5.38 12.76 28.82
N ILE A 14 -5.29 13.48 27.70
CA ILE A 14 -4.72 12.99 26.44
C ILE A 14 -3.21 12.79 26.61
N VAL A 15 -2.54 13.76 27.24
CA VAL A 15 -1.10 13.66 27.56
C VAL A 15 -0.80 12.46 28.44
N PHE A 16 -1.66 12.18 29.43
CA PHE A 16 -1.51 11.03 30.31
C PHE A 16 -1.68 9.71 29.54
N ILE A 17 -2.71 9.62 28.69
CA ILE A 17 -2.95 8.44 27.83
C ILE A 17 -1.76 8.23 26.89
N ASP A 18 -1.28 9.28 26.22
CA ASP A 18 -0.14 9.21 25.32
C ASP A 18 1.13 8.72 26.02
N LEU A 19 1.38 9.18 27.25
CA LEU A 19 2.51 8.73 28.06
C LEU A 19 2.37 7.24 28.45
N MET A 20 1.19 6.82 28.88
CA MET A 20 0.92 5.41 29.22
C MET A 20 1.10 4.50 28.00
N CYS A 21 0.54 4.89 26.85
CA CYS A 21 0.70 4.17 25.58
C CYS A 21 2.17 4.12 25.14
N LEU A 22 2.90 5.22 25.27
CA LEU A 22 4.33 5.29 24.93
C LEU A 22 5.14 4.31 25.79
N LEU A 23 4.94 4.31 27.10
CA LEU A 23 5.64 3.41 28.02
C LEU A 23 5.34 1.94 27.70
N PHE A 24 4.05 1.62 27.44
CA PHE A 24 3.64 0.28 27.06
C PHE A 24 4.32 -0.17 25.76
N PHE A 25 4.31 0.66 24.71
CA PHE A 25 4.94 0.32 23.42
C PHE A 25 6.46 0.24 23.50
N ALA A 26 7.10 1.12 24.27
CA ALA A 26 8.54 1.05 24.51
C ALA A 26 8.92 -0.25 25.23
N MET A 27 8.13 -0.65 26.24
CA MET A 27 8.31 -1.92 26.95
C MET A 27 8.10 -3.13 26.04
N GLU A 28 7.01 -3.14 25.25
CA GLU A 28 6.72 -4.20 24.27
C GLU A 28 7.87 -4.37 23.27
N TYR A 29 8.38 -3.26 22.73
CA TYR A 29 9.51 -3.26 21.80
C TYR A 29 10.80 -3.76 22.47
N LEU A 30 11.12 -3.24 23.66
CA LEU A 30 12.33 -3.63 24.39
C LEU A 30 12.33 -5.12 24.74
N MET A 31 11.21 -5.65 25.24
CA MET A 31 11.07 -7.08 25.49
C MET A 31 11.34 -7.90 24.24
N ARG A 32 10.76 -7.53 23.08
CA ARG A 32 11.03 -8.25 21.81
C ARG A 32 12.50 -8.21 21.42
N VAL A 33 13.17 -7.07 21.58
CA VAL A 33 14.60 -6.96 21.31
C VAL A 33 15.37 -7.89 22.24
N ILE A 34 15.11 -7.90 23.55
CA ILE A 34 15.80 -8.72 24.56
C ILE A 34 15.60 -10.22 24.31
N PHE A 35 14.39 -10.67 23.97
CA PHE A 35 14.10 -12.10 23.76
C PHE A 35 14.41 -12.60 22.34
N SER A 36 14.76 -11.72 21.39
CA SER A 36 15.12 -12.15 20.04
C SER A 36 16.52 -12.81 19.98
N PRO A 37 16.69 -13.96 19.31
CA PRO A 37 17.97 -14.67 19.24
C PRO A 37 19.01 -13.99 18.32
N ARG A 38 18.58 -13.21 17.32
CA ARG A 38 19.46 -12.48 16.37
C ARG A 38 19.09 -11.01 16.31
N LYS A 39 19.72 -10.18 17.16
CA LYS A 39 19.38 -8.75 17.35
C LYS A 39 19.43 -7.93 16.06
N ILE A 40 20.51 -8.04 15.28
CA ILE A 40 20.70 -7.24 14.06
C ILE A 40 19.64 -7.58 12.99
N LYS A 41 19.39 -8.87 12.78
CA LYS A 41 18.34 -9.31 11.84
C LYS A 41 16.94 -8.91 12.31
N PHE A 42 16.72 -8.89 13.62
CA PHE A 42 15.48 -8.40 14.22
C PHE A 42 15.32 -6.90 13.93
N LEU A 43 16.32 -6.07 14.25
CA LEU A 43 16.24 -4.61 14.06
C LEU A 43 16.06 -4.21 12.59
N LEU A 44 16.64 -4.94 11.64
CA LEU A 44 16.52 -4.68 10.20
C LEU A 44 15.23 -5.23 9.56
N SER A 45 14.39 -5.96 10.31
CA SER A 45 13.09 -6.42 9.80
C SER A 45 12.15 -5.22 9.64
N LEU A 46 11.50 -5.10 8.48
CA LEU A 46 10.57 -4.01 8.15
C LEU A 46 9.50 -3.78 9.23
N GLN A 47 9.01 -4.86 9.84
CA GLN A 47 8.01 -4.81 10.91
C GLN A 47 8.56 -4.13 12.18
N ASN A 48 9.82 -4.39 12.52
CA ASN A 48 10.44 -3.85 13.72
C ASN A 48 10.96 -2.42 13.50
N ILE A 49 11.28 -2.06 12.25
CA ILE A 49 11.56 -0.66 11.87
C ILE A 49 10.31 0.20 12.06
N ILE A 50 9.13 -0.29 11.66
CA ILE A 50 7.85 0.41 11.87
C ILE A 50 7.55 0.56 13.37
N ASP A 51 7.69 -0.51 14.15
CA ASP A 51 7.50 -0.45 15.61
C ASP A 51 8.46 0.57 16.27
N PHE A 52 9.72 0.64 15.80
CA PHE A 52 10.70 1.62 16.28
C PHE A 52 10.32 3.06 15.89
N LEU A 53 9.98 3.28 14.62
CA LEU A 53 9.57 4.58 14.09
C LEU A 53 8.27 5.10 14.72
N ALA A 54 7.42 4.21 15.24
CA ALA A 54 6.21 4.55 15.98
C ALA A 54 6.48 5.10 17.39
N VAL A 55 7.59 4.71 18.03
CA VAL A 55 7.97 5.12 19.41
C VAL A 55 8.98 6.27 19.41
N LEU A 56 9.83 6.33 18.39
CA LEU A 56 10.93 7.30 18.27
C LEU A 56 10.49 8.78 18.38
N PRO A 57 9.41 9.25 17.74
CA PRO A 57 9.01 10.66 17.76
C PRO A 57 8.79 11.21 19.17
N ASP A 58 8.07 10.47 19.99
CA ASP A 58 7.66 10.88 21.33
C ASP A 58 8.81 10.79 22.33
N PHE A 59 9.68 9.80 22.12
CA PHE A 59 10.91 9.70 22.89
C PHE A 59 11.85 10.88 22.62
N VAL A 60 12.02 11.25 21.34
CA VAL A 60 12.80 12.42 20.92
C VAL A 60 12.20 13.71 21.48
N GLN A 61 10.88 13.89 21.39
CA GLN A 61 10.20 15.06 21.94
C GLN A 61 10.40 15.17 23.46
N MET A 62 10.26 14.07 24.20
CA MET A 62 10.47 14.04 25.64
C MET A 62 11.91 14.40 26.01
N ILE A 63 12.91 13.91 25.27
CA ILE A 63 14.33 14.26 25.49
C ILE A 63 14.56 15.76 25.25
N ILE A 64 14.05 16.31 24.14
CA ILE A 64 14.24 17.72 23.79
C ILE A 64 13.69 18.63 24.90
N ILE A 65 12.48 18.36 25.39
CA ILE A 65 11.84 19.12 26.47
C ILE A 65 12.66 19.05 27.77
N ARG A 66 13.25 17.88 28.07
CA ARG A 66 14.04 17.66 29.30
C ARG A 66 15.44 18.26 29.26
N VAL A 67 16.08 18.27 28.09
CA VAL A 67 17.47 18.74 27.92
C VAL A 67 17.54 20.26 27.75
N SER A 68 16.52 20.89 27.15
CA SER A 68 16.48 22.35 26.93
C SER A 68 15.26 23.03 27.57
N PRO A 69 15.05 22.91 28.90
CA PRO A 69 13.87 23.47 29.56
C PRO A 69 13.82 25.01 29.61
N LEU A 70 14.93 25.69 29.31
CA LEU A 70 15.09 27.14 29.54
C LEU A 70 15.32 27.98 28.27
N GLN A 71 15.34 27.36 27.08
CA GLN A 71 15.54 28.13 25.85
C GLN A 71 14.18 28.47 25.25
N SER A 72 13.80 29.74 25.36
CA SER A 72 12.67 30.32 24.62
C SER A 72 12.70 29.81 23.17
N PRO A 73 11.59 29.22 22.67
CA PRO A 73 11.62 28.47 21.43
C PRO A 73 11.98 29.42 20.29
N LYS A 74 13.19 29.28 19.74
CA LYS A 74 13.50 29.91 18.45
C LYS A 74 12.52 29.35 17.43
N ALA A 75 12.00 30.17 16.51
CA ALA A 75 10.99 29.77 15.53
C ALA A 75 11.31 28.42 14.85
N THR A 76 12.59 28.15 14.58
CA THR A 76 13.09 26.89 14.02
C THR A 76 12.74 25.65 14.87
N PHE A 77 12.80 25.73 16.20
CA PHE A 77 12.44 24.59 17.07
C PHE A 77 10.94 24.28 17.04
N VAL A 78 10.09 25.30 16.87
CA VAL A 78 8.64 25.11 16.76
C VAL A 78 8.28 24.35 15.48
N ASP A 79 8.94 24.68 14.37
CA ASP A 79 8.76 23.99 13.09
C ASP A 79 9.21 22.53 13.15
N PHE A 80 10.35 22.25 13.81
CA PHE A 80 10.81 20.88 14.04
C PHE A 80 9.85 20.07 14.92
N MET A 81 9.22 20.70 15.93
CA MET A 81 8.21 20.04 16.77
C MET A 81 6.97 19.64 15.97
N PHE A 82 6.56 20.42 14.96
CA PHE A 82 5.45 20.06 14.07
C PHE A 82 5.76 18.81 13.24
N ILE A 83 6.96 18.74 12.67
CA ILE A 83 7.41 17.55 11.91
C ILE A 83 7.37 16.31 12.79
N ILE A 84 7.87 16.40 14.04
CA ILE A 84 7.82 15.30 15.01
C ILE A 84 6.38 14.89 15.32
N ARG A 85 5.42 15.83 15.43
CA ARG A 85 4.00 15.50 15.61
C ARG A 85 3.43 14.71 14.42
N VAL A 86 3.74 15.12 13.19
CA VAL A 86 3.31 14.38 11.98
C VAL A 86 3.87 12.96 11.97
N THR A 87 5.09 12.75 12.47
CA THR A 87 5.66 11.39 12.54
C THR A 87 4.90 10.45 13.49
N ARG A 88 4.09 10.94 14.43
CA ARG A 88 3.18 10.09 15.21
C ARG A 88 2.15 9.38 14.33
N LEU A 89 1.81 9.93 13.16
CA LEU A 89 0.93 9.25 12.19
C LEU A 89 1.52 7.91 11.73
N PHE A 90 2.86 7.75 11.72
CA PHE A 90 3.46 6.46 11.36
C PHE A 90 3.07 5.32 12.30
N ARG A 91 2.60 5.61 13.52
CA ARG A 91 2.04 4.60 14.44
C ARG A 91 0.87 3.83 13.81
N ILE A 92 0.12 4.43 12.87
CA ILE A 92 -0.97 3.74 12.15
C ILE A 92 -0.45 2.52 11.37
N PHE A 93 0.80 2.55 10.90
CA PHE A 93 1.40 1.45 10.18
C PHE A 93 1.63 0.22 11.06
N ARG A 94 1.60 0.37 12.40
CA ARG A 94 1.55 -0.78 13.31
C ARG A 94 0.32 -1.65 13.05
N LEU A 95 -0.78 -1.10 12.54
CA LEU A 95 -1.99 -1.85 12.16
C LEU A 95 -1.69 -2.92 11.08
N ILE A 96 -0.69 -2.69 10.23
CA ILE A 96 -0.28 -3.64 9.17
C ILE A 96 0.06 -5.02 9.76
N ARG A 97 0.61 -5.10 10.97
CA ARG A 97 0.94 -6.39 11.61
C ARG A 97 -0.30 -7.15 12.10
N HIS A 98 -1.34 -6.42 12.49
CA HIS A 98 -2.52 -6.95 13.18
C HIS A 98 -3.64 -7.30 12.21
N VAL A 99 -3.59 -6.76 10.99
CA VAL A 99 -4.59 -6.97 9.96
C VAL A 99 -3.94 -7.71 8.79
N PRO A 100 -4.04 -9.06 8.74
CA PRO A 100 -3.56 -9.86 7.61
C PRO A 100 -4.12 -9.37 6.27
N GLY A 101 -5.36 -8.86 6.27
CA GLY A 101 -6.00 -8.25 5.09
C GLY A 101 -5.21 -7.09 4.47
N LEU A 102 -4.48 -6.30 5.28
CA LEU A 102 -3.69 -5.18 4.78
C LEU A 102 -2.42 -5.67 4.07
N TRP A 103 -1.80 -6.77 4.55
CA TRP A 103 -0.73 -7.44 3.81
C TRP A 103 -1.22 -8.01 2.49
N ILE A 104 -2.40 -8.65 2.49
CA ILE A 104 -3.01 -9.17 1.26
C ILE A 104 -3.23 -8.04 0.27
N LEU A 105 -3.77 -6.89 0.71
CA LEU A 105 -3.93 -5.70 -0.12
C LEU A 105 -2.59 -5.24 -0.71
N PHE A 106 -1.51 -5.17 0.07
CA PHE A 106 -0.19 -4.79 -0.45
C PHE A 106 0.37 -5.80 -1.46
N TYR A 107 0.21 -7.11 -1.21
CA TYR A 107 0.63 -8.14 -2.16
C TYR A 107 -0.16 -8.05 -3.46
N THR A 108 -1.48 -7.82 -3.37
CA THR A 108 -2.36 -7.56 -4.51
C THR A 108 -1.93 -6.31 -5.28
N LEU A 109 -1.71 -5.18 -4.60
CA LEU A 109 -1.25 -3.93 -5.23
C LEU A 109 0.11 -4.11 -5.92
N LYS A 110 1.02 -4.88 -5.30
CA LYS A 110 2.32 -5.21 -5.89
C LYS A 110 2.17 -6.10 -7.13
N ALA A 111 1.29 -7.10 -7.08
CA ALA A 111 1.00 -7.97 -8.21
C ALA A 111 0.37 -7.19 -9.38
N SER A 112 -0.50 -6.23 -9.07
CA SER A 112 -1.19 -5.37 -10.04
C SER A 112 -0.46 -4.05 -10.32
N PHE A 113 0.80 -3.90 -9.91
CA PHE A 113 1.51 -2.63 -9.98
C PHE A 113 1.75 -2.18 -11.43
N ASN A 114 2.01 -3.12 -12.33
CA ASN A 114 2.24 -2.81 -13.74
C ASN A 114 0.96 -2.24 -14.40
N GLU A 115 -0.20 -2.78 -14.04
CA GLU A 115 -1.49 -2.33 -14.52
C GLU A 115 -1.86 -0.98 -13.92
N LEU A 116 -1.65 -0.79 -12.62
CA LEU A 116 -1.84 0.52 -11.96
C LEU A 116 -0.91 1.59 -12.55
N LEU A 117 0.33 1.23 -12.84
CA LEU A 117 1.31 2.11 -13.48
C LEU A 117 0.84 2.51 -14.88
N LEU A 118 0.34 1.55 -15.67
CA LEU A 118 -0.23 1.83 -16.99
C LEU A 118 -1.38 2.85 -16.90
N MET A 119 -2.24 2.76 -15.89
CA MET A 119 -3.35 3.71 -15.69
C MET A 119 -2.86 5.09 -15.29
N SER A 120 -1.85 5.14 -14.43
CA SER A 120 -1.23 6.40 -14.05
C SER A 120 -0.61 7.10 -15.26
N VAL A 121 -0.02 6.37 -16.21
CA VAL A 121 0.55 6.94 -17.44
C VAL A 121 -0.53 7.56 -18.31
N PHE A 122 -1.65 6.87 -18.56
CA PHE A 122 -2.76 7.44 -19.32
C PHE A 122 -3.35 8.69 -18.65
N LEU A 123 -3.48 8.66 -17.33
CA LEU A 123 -3.96 9.80 -16.54
C LEU A 123 -3.02 11.00 -16.67
N VAL A 124 -1.69 10.80 -16.55
CA VAL A 124 -0.70 11.86 -16.71
C VAL A 124 -0.70 12.43 -18.13
N ILE A 125 -0.79 11.59 -19.15
CA ILE A 125 -0.86 12.05 -20.56
C ILE A 125 -2.13 12.89 -20.77
N GLY A 126 -3.29 12.39 -20.33
CA GLY A 126 -4.55 13.13 -20.43
C GLY A 126 -4.50 14.45 -19.65
N MET A 127 -3.93 14.43 -18.44
CA MET A 127 -3.72 15.61 -17.62
C MET A 127 -2.93 16.68 -18.37
N VAL A 128 -1.81 16.33 -18.99
CA VAL A 128 -0.99 17.29 -19.73
C VAL A 128 -1.74 17.86 -20.93
N ILE A 129 -2.46 17.01 -21.68
CA ILE A 129 -3.22 17.43 -22.87
C ILE A 129 -4.35 18.39 -22.48
N PHE A 130 -5.25 17.98 -21.58
CA PHE A 130 -6.43 18.77 -21.22
C PHE A 130 -6.07 20.04 -20.45
N ALA A 131 -5.06 20.00 -19.57
CA ALA A 131 -4.58 21.21 -18.89
C ALA A 131 -4.00 22.23 -19.87
N SER A 132 -3.24 21.79 -20.87
CA SER A 132 -2.68 22.67 -21.90
C SER A 132 -3.78 23.29 -22.76
N LEU A 133 -4.75 22.48 -23.20
CA LEU A 133 -5.90 22.97 -23.97
C LEU A 133 -6.72 23.99 -23.16
N MET A 134 -6.91 23.74 -21.86
CA MET A 134 -7.66 24.64 -20.99
C MET A 134 -6.95 25.97 -20.75
N TYR A 135 -5.63 25.93 -20.56
CA TYR A 135 -4.80 27.13 -20.45
C TYR A 135 -4.95 28.04 -21.68
N PHE A 136 -4.97 27.48 -22.89
CA PHE A 136 -5.16 28.25 -24.12
C PHE A 136 -6.61 28.67 -24.36
N ALA A 137 -7.60 27.87 -23.92
CA ALA A 137 -9.02 28.19 -24.12
C ALA A 137 -9.52 29.32 -23.20
N GLU A 138 -9.01 29.39 -21.97
CA GLU A 138 -9.51 30.30 -20.93
C GLU A 138 -8.71 31.61 -20.81
N ASN A 139 -7.69 31.85 -21.63
CA ASN A 139 -6.94 33.13 -21.72
C ASN A 139 -6.56 33.75 -20.34
N ASN A 140 -6.12 32.92 -19.39
CA ASN A 140 -5.77 33.27 -17.99
C ASN A 140 -6.92 33.54 -17.01
N GLU A 141 -8.19 33.31 -17.36
CA GLU A 141 -9.30 33.37 -16.40
C GLU A 141 -9.38 32.08 -15.55
N GLY A 142 -8.64 32.05 -14.44
CA GLY A 142 -8.59 30.90 -13.53
C GLY A 142 -7.54 29.86 -13.91
N PHE A 143 -7.14 29.78 -15.18
CA PHE A 143 -6.07 28.90 -15.66
C PHE A 143 -4.81 29.70 -15.99
N SER A 144 -4.14 30.26 -14.97
CA SER A 144 -3.01 31.19 -15.17
C SER A 144 -1.69 30.51 -15.58
N ASN A 145 -1.55 29.21 -15.37
CA ASN A 145 -0.43 28.42 -15.87
C ASN A 145 -0.84 26.95 -16.03
N ILE A 146 -0.09 26.21 -16.85
CA ILE A 146 -0.38 24.79 -17.14
C ILE A 146 -0.39 23.93 -15.86
N PRO A 147 0.53 24.09 -14.89
CA PRO A 147 0.49 23.33 -13.64
C PRO A 147 -0.78 23.50 -12.81
N ILE A 148 -1.38 24.70 -12.78
CA ILE A 148 -2.69 24.92 -12.17
C ILE A 148 -3.77 24.12 -12.92
N GLY A 149 -3.68 24.05 -14.25
CA GLY A 149 -4.55 23.19 -15.07
C GLY A 149 -4.41 21.70 -14.77
N PHE A 150 -3.25 21.23 -14.28
CA PHE A 150 -3.08 19.82 -13.87
C PHE A 150 -4.00 19.45 -12.71
N TRP A 151 -4.17 20.35 -11.72
CA TRP A 151 -5.10 20.15 -10.61
C TRP A 151 -6.54 19.96 -11.12
N TRP A 152 -7.03 20.91 -11.93
CA TRP A 152 -8.35 20.82 -12.54
C TRP A 152 -8.53 19.55 -13.38
N SER A 153 -7.53 19.20 -14.20
CA SER A 153 -7.61 18.03 -15.07
C SER A 153 -7.62 16.74 -14.27
N VAL A 154 -6.85 16.63 -13.18
CA VAL A 154 -6.88 15.43 -12.33
C VAL A 154 -8.23 15.28 -11.64
N VAL A 155 -8.77 16.36 -11.07
CA VAL A 155 -10.05 16.36 -10.35
C VAL A 155 -11.21 16.04 -11.29
N THR A 156 -11.14 16.52 -12.54
CA THR A 156 -12.17 16.28 -13.57
C THR A 156 -12.07 14.87 -14.14
N MET A 157 -10.88 14.41 -14.54
CA MET A 157 -10.70 13.07 -15.13
C MET A 157 -10.96 11.94 -14.12
N THR A 158 -10.70 12.18 -12.83
CA THR A 158 -11.01 11.23 -11.75
C THR A 158 -12.44 11.35 -11.23
N THR A 159 -13.27 12.19 -11.85
CA THR A 159 -14.69 12.41 -11.49
C THR A 159 -14.94 12.94 -10.07
N VAL A 160 -13.92 13.50 -9.41
CA VAL A 160 -14.04 14.11 -8.07
C VAL A 160 -14.84 15.41 -8.12
N GLY A 161 -14.48 16.31 -9.05
CA GLY A 161 -15.25 17.51 -9.34
C GLY A 161 -15.50 18.46 -8.16
N TYR A 162 -14.45 18.94 -7.47
CA TYR A 162 -14.60 19.88 -6.34
C TYR A 162 -15.33 21.18 -6.70
N GLY A 163 -15.23 21.64 -7.95
CA GLY A 163 -15.89 22.86 -8.44
C GLY A 163 -15.20 24.16 -8.06
N ASP A 164 -14.00 24.10 -7.46
CA ASP A 164 -13.12 25.23 -7.17
C ASP A 164 -12.54 25.87 -8.45
N MET A 165 -12.37 25.07 -9.50
CA MET A 165 -11.93 25.50 -10.82
C MET A 165 -12.80 24.89 -11.91
N TYR A 166 -13.22 25.70 -12.88
CA TYR A 166 -14.03 25.25 -14.00
C TYR A 166 -13.90 26.23 -15.19
N PRO A 167 -14.08 25.75 -16.44
CA PRO A 167 -14.05 26.62 -17.62
C PRO A 167 -15.19 27.63 -17.60
N LYS A 168 -14.93 28.85 -18.06
CA LYS A 168 -15.93 29.92 -18.21
C LYS A 168 -16.20 30.24 -19.67
N SER A 169 -15.29 29.91 -20.59
CA SER A 169 -15.45 30.11 -22.01
C SER A 169 -16.26 29.00 -22.68
N SER A 170 -16.93 29.31 -23.79
CA SER A 170 -17.67 28.33 -24.59
C SER A 170 -16.77 27.19 -25.09
N PHE A 171 -15.53 27.48 -25.49
CA PHE A 171 -14.57 26.47 -25.91
C PHE A 171 -14.07 25.63 -24.73
N GLY A 172 -13.88 26.25 -23.56
CA GLY A 172 -13.52 25.55 -22.33
C GLY A 172 -14.58 24.54 -21.90
N TYR A 173 -15.88 24.84 -22.06
CA TYR A 173 -16.95 23.85 -21.80
C TYR A 173 -16.86 22.64 -22.71
N ILE A 174 -16.56 22.83 -24.00
CA ILE A 174 -16.36 21.70 -24.93
C ILE A 174 -15.18 20.85 -24.48
N ILE A 175 -14.03 21.46 -24.21
CA ILE A 175 -12.83 20.74 -23.76
C ILE A 175 -13.06 20.06 -22.41
N GLY A 176 -13.74 20.74 -21.48
CA GLY A 176 -14.10 20.19 -20.17
C GLY A 176 -15.04 18.98 -20.26
N SER A 177 -16.02 19.01 -21.17
CA SER A 177 -16.88 17.86 -21.42
C SER A 177 -16.11 16.67 -22.00
N LEU A 178 -15.20 16.92 -22.96
CA LEU A 178 -14.32 15.90 -23.52
C LEU A 178 -13.38 15.32 -22.46
N CYS A 179 -12.84 16.16 -21.58
CA CYS A 179 -12.02 15.76 -20.45
C CYS A 179 -12.79 14.81 -19.51
N ALA A 180 -14.01 15.18 -19.10
CA ALA A 180 -14.85 14.35 -18.24
C ALA A 180 -15.20 12.99 -18.89
N ILE A 181 -15.59 12.98 -20.17
CA ILE A 181 -15.89 11.75 -20.91
C ILE A 181 -14.63 10.88 -21.02
N SER A 182 -13.48 11.46 -21.33
CA SER A 182 -12.22 10.72 -21.45
C SER A 182 -11.79 10.08 -20.13
N GLY A 183 -11.97 10.77 -19.00
CA GLY A 183 -11.70 10.25 -17.66
C GLY A 183 -12.62 9.07 -17.30
N LEU A 184 -13.91 9.21 -17.59
CA LEU A 184 -14.87 8.13 -17.40
C LEU A 184 -14.53 6.89 -18.25
N LEU A 185 -14.20 7.09 -19.52
CA LEU A 185 -13.77 6.01 -20.43
C LEU A 185 -12.47 5.36 -19.92
N MET A 186 -11.51 6.16 -19.47
CA MET A 186 -10.29 5.65 -18.87
C MET A 186 -10.61 4.73 -17.70
N VAL A 187 -11.37 5.17 -16.68
CA VAL A 187 -11.74 4.30 -15.55
C VAL A 187 -12.48 3.05 -16.03
N ALA A 188 -13.42 3.19 -16.96
CA ALA A 188 -14.23 2.10 -17.49
C ALA A 188 -13.41 1.04 -18.25
N PHE A 189 -12.36 1.41 -18.99
CA PHE A 189 -11.50 0.46 -19.68
C PHE A 189 -10.47 -0.17 -18.75
N THR A 190 -9.99 0.59 -17.78
CA THR A 190 -8.80 0.26 -17.04
C THR A 190 -9.07 -0.63 -15.83
N VAL A 191 -10.16 -0.37 -15.11
CA VAL A 191 -10.57 -1.15 -13.94
C VAL A 191 -10.89 -2.61 -14.31
N PRO A 192 -11.68 -2.92 -15.36
CA PRO A 192 -11.95 -4.31 -15.74
C PRO A 192 -10.70 -5.07 -16.18
N ILE A 193 -9.74 -4.43 -16.84
CA ILE A 193 -8.45 -5.05 -17.21
C ILE A 193 -7.68 -5.43 -15.93
N ILE A 194 -7.59 -4.52 -14.96
CA ILE A 194 -6.95 -4.78 -13.66
C ILE A 194 -7.67 -5.93 -12.94
N VAL A 195 -9.01 -5.88 -12.88
CA VAL A 195 -9.82 -6.90 -12.22
C VAL A 195 -9.66 -8.26 -12.90
N SER A 196 -9.60 -8.32 -14.22
CA SER A 196 -9.37 -9.55 -14.98
C SER A 196 -8.01 -10.17 -14.64
N ASN A 197 -6.94 -9.38 -14.65
CA ASN A 197 -5.60 -9.84 -14.26
C ASN A 197 -5.55 -10.26 -12.79
N PHE A 198 -6.23 -9.53 -11.90
CA PHE A 198 -6.34 -9.89 -10.49
C PHE A 198 -7.05 -11.23 -10.29
N VAL A 199 -8.18 -11.45 -10.97
CA VAL A 199 -8.94 -12.71 -10.93
C VAL A 199 -8.11 -13.86 -11.49
N LEU A 200 -7.39 -13.65 -12.60
CA LEU A 200 -6.49 -14.64 -13.18
C LEU A 200 -5.40 -15.06 -12.18
N TYR A 201 -4.70 -14.09 -11.57
CA TYR A 201 -3.65 -14.35 -10.60
C TYR A 201 -4.18 -15.01 -9.32
N TYR A 202 -5.29 -14.51 -8.79
CA TYR A 202 -5.95 -15.08 -7.61
C TYR A 202 -6.34 -16.55 -7.83
N THR A 203 -6.89 -16.85 -9.00
CA THR A 203 -7.29 -18.20 -9.40
C THR A 203 -6.07 -19.13 -9.51
N HIS A 204 -4.96 -18.67 -10.11
CA HIS A 204 -3.71 -19.43 -10.16
C HIS A 204 -3.15 -19.76 -8.76
N VAL A 205 -3.19 -18.80 -7.83
CA VAL A 205 -2.76 -19.03 -6.44
C VAL A 205 -3.66 -20.05 -5.75
N GLN A 206 -4.98 -19.96 -5.91
CA GLN A 206 -5.94 -20.92 -5.34
C GLN A 206 -5.75 -22.33 -5.90
N TYR A 207 -5.53 -22.48 -7.21
CA TYR A 207 -5.21 -23.78 -7.82
C TYR A 207 -3.89 -24.35 -7.31
N GLY A 208 -2.87 -23.51 -7.09
CA GLY A 208 -1.60 -23.91 -6.49
C GLY A 208 -1.76 -24.43 -5.06
N LEU A 209 -2.60 -23.78 -4.25
CA LEU A 209 -2.93 -24.20 -2.89
C LEU A 209 -3.75 -25.51 -2.88
N ALA A 210 -4.80 -25.61 -3.71
CA ALA A 210 -5.62 -26.82 -3.82
C ALA A 210 -4.82 -28.05 -4.31
N LYS A 211 -3.84 -27.86 -5.21
CA LYS A 211 -2.93 -28.92 -5.66
C LYS A 211 -1.95 -29.35 -4.56
N LYS A 212 -1.52 -28.41 -3.72
CA LYS A 212 -0.68 -28.69 -2.56
C LYS A 212 -1.44 -29.50 -1.50
N ASP A 213 -2.72 -29.18 -1.28
CA ASP A 213 -3.62 -29.94 -0.40
C ASP A 213 -4.03 -31.32 -0.96
N ARG A 214 -3.95 -31.53 -2.27
CA ARG A 214 -4.08 -32.87 -2.89
C ARG A 214 -2.83 -33.74 -2.77
N LYS A 215 -1.65 -33.16 -2.53
CA LYS A 215 -0.36 -33.87 -2.42
C LYS A 215 0.12 -34.31 -1.00
N PRO A 216 -0.72 -34.47 0.05
CA PRO A 216 -0.26 -35.08 1.31
C PRO A 216 -0.96 -36.40 1.69
N LYS A 217 -1.39 -37.24 0.73
CA LYS A 217 -1.77 -38.63 1.05
C LYS A 217 -1.21 -39.69 0.10
N SER A 218 -1.09 -39.44 -1.20
CA SER A 218 -0.68 -40.52 -2.12
C SER A 218 0.80 -40.92 -2.03
N LYS A 219 1.72 -40.03 -1.62
CA LYS A 219 3.14 -40.41 -1.45
C LYS A 219 3.38 -41.31 -0.23
N ILE A 220 2.65 -41.11 0.86
CA ILE A 220 2.79 -41.90 2.08
C ILE A 220 2.31 -43.35 1.83
N TYR A 221 1.21 -43.54 1.09
CA TYR A 221 0.72 -44.89 0.74
C TYR A 221 1.54 -45.61 -0.33
N MET A 222 2.38 -44.92 -1.10
CA MET A 222 3.26 -45.59 -2.08
C MET A 222 4.61 -45.94 -1.47
N GLU A 223 5.14 -45.11 -0.58
CA GLU A 223 6.38 -45.39 0.17
C GLU A 223 6.19 -46.55 1.17
N ASP A 224 5.03 -46.65 1.82
CA ASP A 224 4.69 -47.80 2.69
C ASP A 224 4.40 -49.10 1.91
N ARG A 225 4.01 -49.00 0.62
CA ARG A 225 3.71 -50.17 -0.22
C ARG A 225 4.97 -50.75 -0.86
N GLU A 226 5.92 -49.90 -1.26
CA GLU A 226 7.24 -50.35 -1.76
C GLU A 226 8.06 -51.05 -0.67
N VAL A 227 8.00 -50.59 0.59
CA VAL A 227 8.71 -51.26 1.71
C VAL A 227 8.10 -52.61 2.09
N HIS A 228 6.81 -52.82 1.82
CA HIS A 228 6.14 -54.07 2.18
C HIS A 228 6.24 -55.16 1.09
N ASP A 229 6.40 -54.76 -0.17
CA ASP A 229 6.47 -55.67 -1.33
C ASP A 229 7.84 -56.39 -1.46
N ASP A 230 8.92 -55.80 -0.93
CA ASP A 230 10.26 -56.40 -0.95
C ASP A 230 10.42 -57.61 0.01
N THR A 231 9.37 -58.01 0.73
CA THR A 231 9.43 -59.09 1.74
C THR A 231 8.55 -60.30 1.47
N VAL A 232 7.77 -60.35 0.38
CA VAL A 232 6.88 -61.48 0.11
C VAL A 232 6.93 -61.89 -1.37
N ASP A 233 7.40 -63.13 -1.55
CA ASP A 233 7.19 -64.03 -2.69
C ASP A 233 7.97 -63.81 -3.99
N GLY A 234 9.02 -64.63 -4.13
CA GLY A 234 9.34 -65.20 -5.43
C GLY A 234 8.42 -66.38 -5.75
N PHE A 235 7.73 -66.35 -6.90
CA PHE A 235 7.40 -67.53 -7.71
C PHE A 235 6.84 -67.14 -9.11
N ASP A 236 7.61 -67.52 -10.14
CA ASP A 236 7.31 -67.86 -11.55
C ASP A 236 6.43 -67.06 -12.55
N MET A 237 7.10 -66.82 -13.70
CA MET A 237 6.76 -67.02 -15.12
C MET A 237 5.54 -66.37 -15.83
N ASN A 238 5.93 -65.62 -16.88
CA ASN A 238 5.42 -65.54 -18.24
C ASN A 238 4.25 -64.61 -18.62
N ASP A 239 4.52 -63.99 -19.78
CA ASP A 239 3.63 -63.54 -20.85
C ASP A 239 3.19 -62.06 -20.95
N GLU A 240 3.73 -61.48 -22.04
CA GLU A 240 3.05 -60.68 -23.06
C GLU A 240 2.75 -59.19 -22.81
N ALA A 241 3.67 -58.37 -23.34
CA ALA A 241 3.44 -57.36 -24.37
C ALA A 241 2.04 -56.72 -24.49
N TYR A 242 1.93 -55.43 -24.15
CA TYR A 242 1.14 -54.47 -24.94
C TYR A 242 1.51 -53.01 -24.59
N MET A 243 2.12 -52.30 -25.54
CA MET A 243 2.07 -50.84 -25.61
C MET A 243 0.97 -50.44 -26.59
N PRO A 244 0.26 -49.33 -26.33
CA PRO A 244 0.26 -48.32 -27.37
C PRO A 244 0.41 -46.88 -26.83
N ASP A 245 1.12 -46.12 -27.64
CA ASP A 245 1.15 -44.66 -27.72
C ASP A 245 -0.24 -44.03 -27.59
N HIS A 246 -0.31 -42.86 -26.97
CA HIS A 246 -0.73 -41.63 -27.65
C HIS A 246 -0.53 -40.39 -26.76
N GLN A 247 0.35 -39.50 -27.21
CA GLN A 247 0.27 -38.05 -26.98
C GLN A 247 -0.87 -37.44 -27.86
N PRO A 248 -1.00 -36.11 -27.97
CA PRO A 248 -1.69 -35.18 -27.05
C PRO A 248 -2.78 -34.37 -27.78
N ILE A 249 -3.63 -33.65 -27.05
CA ILE A 249 -4.11 -32.29 -27.43
C ILE A 249 -4.23 -31.48 -26.14
#